data_AF-A0A2R7R094-F1
#
_entry.id   AF-A0A2R7R094-F1
#
_cell.length_a   1.000
_cell.length_b   1.000
_cell.length_c   1.000
_cell.angle_alpha   90.00
_cell.angle_beta   90.00
_cell.angle_gamma   90.00
#
_symmetry.space_group_name_H-M   'P 1'
#
loop_
_entity.id
_entity.type
_entity.pdbx_description
1 polymer ?
#
loop_
_entity_poly.entity_id
_entity_poly.type
_entity_poly.pdbx_seq_one_letter_code
_entity_poly.pdbx_strand_id
1 'polypeptide(L)' 'MYRVYLEVGETDFTARDAITAFLVERSTDHPAFHFVPGALRARDHGYELQLPMQLIPEVVRALAVANIAVYQVRRLGPA' A
#
# COMPACT_ATOMS: atom_id res chain seq x y z
N MET A 1 8.22 -3.99 10.89
CA MET A 1 7.01 -3.65 10.11
C MET A 1 6.41 -2.38 10.69
N TYR A 2 5.92 -1.50 9.82
CA TYR A 2 5.26 -0.25 10.16
C TYR A 2 3.80 -0.36 9.76
N ARG A 3 2.88 -0.04 10.69
CA ARG A 3 1.48 0.12 10.34
C ARG A 3 1.34 1.47 9.64
N VAL A 4 0.88 1.47 8.40
CA VAL A 4 0.81 2.65 7.56
C VAL A 4 -0.60 2.80 7.02
N TYR A 5 -1.10 4.02 7.03
CA TYR A 5 -2.27 4.44 6.30
C TYR A 5 -1.84 5.30 5.11
N LEU A 6 -2.30 4.93 3.91
CA LEU A 6 -2.20 5.72 2.71
C LEU A 6 -3.58 6.28 2.37
N GLU A 7 -3.72 7.60 2.40
CA GLU A 7 -4.88 8.26 1.81
C GLU A 7 -4.61 8.54 0.34
N VAL A 8 -5.52 8.09 -0.52
CA VAL A 8 -5.31 8.05 -1.96
C VAL A 8 -6.56 8.52 -2.68
N GLY A 9 -6.38 9.06 -3.89
CA GLY A 9 -7.49 9.27 -4.81
C GLY A 9 -8.01 7.92 -5.29
N GLU A 10 -9.09 7.42 -4.68
CA GLU A 10 -9.71 6.16 -5.09
C GLU A 10 -10.82 6.41 -6.12
N THR A 11 -10.82 5.60 -7.17
CA THR A 11 -11.85 5.51 -8.20
C THR A 11 -11.96 4.04 -8.61
N ASP A 12 -13.14 3.44 -8.43
CA ASP A 12 -13.45 2.07 -8.89
C ASP A 12 -12.41 0.99 -8.50
N PHE A 13 -11.88 1.06 -7.28
CA PHE A 13 -10.88 0.12 -6.73
C PHE A 13 -9.50 0.14 -7.42
N THR A 14 -9.24 1.12 -8.28
CA THR A 14 -7.97 1.22 -9.02
C THR A 14 -6.77 1.30 -8.06
N ALA A 15 -6.91 2.00 -6.93
CA ALA A 15 -5.80 2.11 -5.98
C ALA A 15 -5.57 0.81 -5.21
N ARG A 16 -6.64 0.09 -4.85
CA ARG A 16 -6.54 -1.26 -4.27
C ARG A 16 -5.77 -2.20 -5.19
N ASP A 17 -6.13 -2.21 -6.46
CA ASP A 17 -5.58 -3.16 -7.44
C ASP A 17 -4.11 -2.84 -7.72
N ALA A 18 -3.76 -1.56 -7.86
CA ALA A 18 -2.37 -1.12 -8.01
C ALA A 18 -1.50 -1.50 -6.80
N ILE A 19 -1.97 -1.27 -5.56
CA ILE A 19 -1.24 -1.65 -4.34
C ILE A 19 -1.08 -3.17 -4.27
N THR A 20 -2.16 -3.90 -4.54
CA THR A 20 -2.17 -5.36 -4.45
C THR A 20 -1.24 -5.99 -5.46
N ALA A 21 -1.31 -5.56 -6.73
CA ALA A 21 -0.45 -6.06 -7.81
C ALA A 21 1.03 -5.84 -7.47
N PHE A 22 1.40 -4.61 -7.09
CA PHE A 22 2.78 -4.27 -6.73
C PHE A 22 3.30 -5.12 -5.55
N LEU A 23 2.51 -5.28 -4.49
CA LEU A 23 2.96 -6.01 -3.31
C LEU A 23 3.00 -7.53 -3.51
N VAL A 24 2.14 -8.09 -4.36
CA VAL A 24 2.20 -9.51 -4.75
C VAL A 24 3.46 -9.78 -5.58
N GLU A 25 3.76 -8.92 -6.56
CA GLU A 25 4.99 -9.00 -7.35
C GLU A 25 6.22 -8.93 -6.43
N ARG A 26 6.29 -7.91 -5.56
CA ARG A 26 7.38 -7.77 -4.59
C ARG A 26 7.49 -8.92 -3.60
N SER A 27 6.38 -9.51 -3.19
CA SER A 27 6.39 -10.69 -2.32
C SER A 27 6.96 -11.93 -3.02
N THR A 28 6.92 -11.99 -4.35
CA THR A 28 7.51 -13.09 -5.13
C THR A 28 9.02 -12.92 -5.25
N ASP A 29 9.48 -11.68 -5.47
CA ASP A 29 10.89 -11.38 -5.70
C ASP A 29 11.74 -11.30 -4.43
N HIS A 30 11.11 -11.04 -3.27
CA HIS A 30 11.82 -10.84 -2.00
C HIS A 30 11.38 -11.82 -0.91
N PRO A 31 12.16 -12.87 -0.59
CA PRO A 31 11.79 -13.85 0.44
C PRO A 31 11.68 -13.28 1.86
N ALA A 32 12.22 -12.08 2.11
CA ALA A 32 12.12 -11.38 3.40
C ALA A 32 10.81 -10.60 3.58
N PHE A 33 9.97 -10.49 2.55
CA PHE A 33 8.69 -9.81 2.58
C PHE A 33 7.61 -10.72 2.01
N HIS A 34 6.60 -11.02 2.82
CA HIS A 34 5.43 -11.76 2.35
C HIS A 34 4.18 -10.90 2.44
N PHE A 35 3.42 -10.81 1.35
CA PHE A 35 2.15 -10.11 1.28
C PHE A 35 1.02 -11.04 0.86
N VAL A 36 -0.11 -10.90 1.54
CA VAL A 36 -1.39 -11.51 1.15
C VAL A 36 -2.42 -10.40 0.93
N PRO A 37 -3.21 -10.43 -0.15
CA PRO A 37 -4.17 -9.36 -0.47
C PRO A 37 -5.13 -9.00 0.68
N GLY A 38 -5.54 -9.99 1.49
CA GLY A 38 -6.41 -9.77 2.66
C GLY A 38 -5.79 -8.95 3.80
N ALA A 39 -4.48 -8.67 3.75
CA ALA A 39 -3.81 -7.79 4.71
C ALA A 39 -4.06 -6.30 4.42
N LEU A 40 -4.51 -5.94 3.21
CA LEU A 40 -4.86 -4.59 2.83
C LEU A 40 -6.27 -4.25 3.35
N ARG A 41 -6.35 -3.34 4.32
CA ARG A 41 -7.60 -2.94 4.95
C ARG A 41 -8.10 -1.63 4.36
N ALA A 42 -9.32 -1.63 3.83
CA ALA A 42 -9.96 -0.40 3.36
C ALA A 42 -10.31 0.52 4.56
N ARG A 43 -10.20 1.82 4.31
CA ARG A 43 -10.65 2.94 5.16
C ARG A 43 -11.37 3.96 4.27
N ASP A 44 -12.07 4.92 4.87
CA ASP A 44 -12.95 5.86 4.15
C ASP A 44 -12.30 6.55 2.94
N HIS A 45 -11.01 6.86 3.02
CA HIS A 45 -10.27 7.56 1.96
C HIS A 45 -8.96 6.86 1.54
N GLY A 46 -8.84 5.55 1.79
CA GLY A 46 -7.66 4.80 1.35
C GLY A 46 -7.44 3.49 2.07
N TYR A 47 -6.17 3.14 2.31
CA TYR A 47 -5.80 1.79 2.74
C TYR A 47 -4.81 1.77 3.89
N GLU A 48 -5.01 0.80 4.78
CA GLU A 48 -4.12 0.50 5.89
C GLU A 48 -3.49 -0.88 5.71
N LEU A 49 -2.18 -0.97 5.96
CA LEU A 49 -1.44 -2.22 5.93
C LEU A 49 -0.14 -2.14 6.75
N GLN A 50 0.51 -3.28 6.93
CA GLN A 50 1.83 -3.40 7.52
C GLN A 50 2.89 -3.47 6.41
N LEU A 51 3.87 -2.57 6.43
CA LEU A 51 4.96 -2.55 5.44
C LEU A 51 6.34 -2.38 6.09
N PRO A 52 7.41 -2.94 5.50
CA PRO A 52 8.76 -2.46 5.72
C PRO A 52 8.84 -0.98 5.34
N MET A 53 9.61 -0.20 6.11
CA MET A 53 9.74 1.25 5.87
C MET A 53 10.25 1.56 4.45
N GLN A 54 11.08 0.68 3.92
CA GLN A 54 11.68 0.77 2.59
C GLN A 54 10.64 0.61 1.46
N LEU A 55 9.60 -0.21 1.66
CA LEU A 55 8.56 -0.44 0.65
C LEU A 55 7.54 0.70 0.57
N ILE A 56 7.42 1.53 1.61
CA ILE A 56 6.48 2.66 1.63
C ILE A 56 6.67 3.61 0.42
N PRO A 57 7.87 4.18 0.16
CA PRO A 57 8.08 5.03 -1.00
C PRO A 57 7.90 4.31 -2.33
N GLU A 58 8.10 2.99 -2.38
CA GLU A 58 7.91 2.20 -3.60
C GLU A 58 6.42 2.00 -3.92
N VAL A 59 5.58 1.76 -2.91
CA VAL A 59 4.12 1.74 -3.06
C VAL A 59 3.61 3.09 -3.55
N VAL A 60 4.11 4.20 -3.00
CA VAL A 60 3.76 5.55 -3.46
C VAL A 60 4.15 5.75 -4.93
N ARG A 61 5.31 5.25 -5.35
CA ARG A 61 5.74 5.29 -6.75
C ARG A 61 4.83 4.46 -7.65
N ALA A 62 4.44 3.26 -7.23
CA ALA A 62 3.53 2.40 -7.99
C ALA A 62 2.17 3.07 -8.22
N LEU A 63 1.62 3.70 -7.17
CA LEU A 63 0.40 4.50 -7.26
C LEU A 63 0.54 5.69 -8.22
N ALA A 64 1.66 6.43 -8.15
CA ALA A 64 1.91 7.54 -9.07
C ALA A 64 2.03 7.08 -10.54
N VAL A 65 2.67 5.93 -10.80
CA VAL A 65 2.73 5.32 -12.15
C VAL A 65 1.34 4.94 -12.65
N ALA A 66 0.45 4.50 -11.77
CA ALA A 66 -0.95 4.23 -12.08
C ALA A 66 -1.82 5.51 -12.19
N ASN A 67 -1.21 6.70 -12.13
CA ASN A 67 -1.90 8.00 -12.12
C ASN A 67 -2.86 8.18 -10.94
N ILE A 68 -2.50 7.64 -9.77
CA ILE A 68 -3.27 7.71 -8.54
C ILE A 68 -2.60 8.68 -7.59
N ALA A 69 -3.36 9.70 -7.16
CA ALA A 69 -2.88 10.68 -6.20
C ALA A 69 -2.70 10.04 -4.82
N VAL A 70 -1.61 10.36 -4.14
CA VAL A 70 -1.40 10.05 -2.72
C VAL A 70 -1.45 11.36 -1.94
N TYR A 71 -2.49 11.54 -1.13
CA TYR A 71 -2.69 12.79 -0.37
C TYR A 71 -1.89 12.81 0.92
N GLN A 72 -1.79 11.67 1.59
CA GLN A 72 -1.00 11.53 2.82
C GLN A 72 -0.55 10.09 3.04
N VAL A 73 0.63 9.97 3.64
CA VAL A 73 1.15 8.71 4.17
C VAL A 73 1.39 8.89 5.65
N ARG A 74 0.67 8.13 6.48
CA ARG A 74 0.75 8.22 7.95
C ARG A 74 1.24 6.91 8.53
N ARG A 75 2.31 6.98 9.32
CA ARG A 75 2.63 5.91 10.27
C ARG A 75 1.58 5.93 11.38
N LEU A 76 0.89 4.82 11.56
CA LEU A 76 -0.02 4.62 12.69
C LEU A 76 0.77 4.16 13.92
N GLY A 77 0.30 4.55 15.11
CA GLY A 77 0.85 4.09 16.39
C GLY A 77 0.65 2.58 16.61
N PRO A 78 1.07 2.03 17.76
CA PRO A 78 0.73 0.66 18.15
C PRO A 78 -0.79 0.44 18.14
N ALA A 79 -1.20 -0.82 18.00
CA ALA A 79 -2.63 -1.22 17.99
C ALA A 79 -3.17 -1.24 19.42
#